data_AF-A0A7V8ILC9-F1
#
_entry.id   AF-A0A7V8ILC9-F1
#
_cell.length_a   1.000
_cell.length_b   1.000
_cell.length_c   1.000
_cell.angle_alpha   90.00
_cell.angle_beta   90.00
_cell.angle_gamma   90.00
#
_symmetry.space_group_name_H-M   'P 1'
#
loop_
_entity.id
_entity.type
_entity.pdbx_description
1 polymer ?
#
loop_
_entity_poly.entity_id
_entity_poly.type
_entity_poly.pdbx_seq_one_letter_code
_entity_poly.pdbx_strand_id
1 'polypeptide(L)'
;MEKSLKLTSNSFNFNLVDINFSSFSSSNKWVGCFEKKSSFAISLIDDSIEIVRNFFSPHWDGFFALSALSFDDERETDGGILEEYGDVYDDAKVNNYLKPLSDDFESYLYGEIPLPASSLSLHFDNDNFINICRLIMGHGGVLGQVFFMINLELKLAIYPHGDIGFGIISLGEDDAVCKSFLNSLIGNDDFNILM
;
A
#
# COMPACT_ATOMS: atom_id res chain seq x y z
N MET A 1 18.84 -1.80 31.35
CA MET A 1 18.77 -3.15 30.76
C MET A 1 17.32 -3.63 30.61
N GLU A 2 16.37 -3.29 31.48
CA GLU A 2 14.94 -3.65 31.32
C GLU A 2 14.28 -3.13 30.02
N LYS A 3 14.60 -1.91 29.56
CA LYS A 3 14.07 -1.39 28.29
C LYS A 3 14.52 -2.20 27.06
N SER A 4 15.72 -2.78 27.09
CA SER A 4 16.24 -3.63 26.02
C SER A 4 15.64 -5.03 26.07
N LEU A 5 15.30 -5.53 27.26
CA LEU A 5 14.66 -6.84 27.44
C LEU A 5 13.22 -6.86 26.88
N LYS A 6 12.52 -5.71 26.86
CA LYS A 6 11.21 -5.56 26.22
C LYS A 6 11.24 -5.72 24.69
N LEU A 7 12.40 -5.54 24.05
CA LEU A 7 12.57 -5.70 22.60
C LEU A 7 12.88 -7.16 22.20
N THR A 8 13.29 -8.02 23.14
CA THR A 8 13.94 -9.31 22.84
C THR A 8 13.08 -10.56 22.99
N SER A 9 11.75 -10.46 23.09
CA SER A 9 10.89 -11.65 23.08
C SER A 9 10.42 -11.98 21.65
N ASN A 10 11.07 -12.94 20.99
CA ASN A 10 10.65 -13.53 19.70
C ASN A 10 10.33 -12.51 18.58
N SER A 11 11.19 -11.51 18.40
CA SER A 11 10.98 -10.46 17.40
C SER A 11 10.97 -11.06 15.99
N PHE A 12 9.81 -10.99 15.33
CA PHE A 12 9.73 -11.18 13.90
C PHE A 12 10.69 -10.21 13.20
N ASN A 13 11.69 -10.73 12.50
CA ASN A 13 12.61 -9.91 11.71
C ASN A 13 11.95 -9.62 10.36
N PHE A 14 11.37 -8.43 10.24
CA PHE A 14 10.92 -7.91 8.97
C PHE A 14 12.12 -7.61 8.07
N ASN A 15 12.15 -8.19 6.86
CA ASN A 15 13.17 -7.93 5.87
C ASN A 15 12.52 -7.51 4.54
N LEU A 16 12.94 -6.37 4.00
CA LEU A 16 12.46 -5.86 2.72
C LEU A 16 12.90 -6.73 1.53
N VAL A 17 13.87 -7.64 1.71
CA VAL A 17 14.32 -8.56 0.65
C VAL A 17 13.20 -9.50 0.16
N ASP A 18 12.18 -9.73 0.99
CA ASP A 18 11.05 -10.58 0.61
C ASP A 18 10.07 -9.85 -0.33
N ILE A 19 10.16 -8.52 -0.45
CA ILE A 19 9.29 -7.70 -1.30
C ILE A 19 10.03 -7.32 -2.57
N ASN A 20 9.46 -7.70 -3.72
CA ASN A 20 9.94 -7.26 -5.02
C ASN A 20 9.26 -5.94 -5.39
N PHE A 21 9.96 -4.82 -5.21
CA PHE A 21 9.41 -3.49 -5.47
C PHE A 21 9.06 -3.22 -6.95
N SER A 22 9.68 -3.94 -7.89
CA SER A 22 9.37 -3.82 -9.32
C SER A 22 8.13 -4.63 -9.73
N SER A 23 7.79 -5.69 -9.00
CA SER A 23 6.63 -6.53 -9.25
C SER A 23 6.17 -7.21 -7.96
N PHE A 24 5.15 -6.65 -7.32
CA PHE A 24 4.69 -7.12 -6.01
C PHE A 24 4.19 -8.58 -6.05
N SER A 25 3.55 -9.01 -7.13
CA SER A 25 3.13 -10.41 -7.34
C SER A 25 4.29 -11.39 -7.53
N SER A 26 5.49 -10.89 -7.85
CA SER A 26 6.73 -11.67 -7.91
C SER A 26 7.48 -11.65 -6.58
N SER A 27 6.92 -11.06 -5.52
CA SER A 27 7.51 -11.08 -4.17
C SER A 27 7.50 -12.49 -3.60
N ASN A 28 8.50 -12.78 -2.77
CA ASN A 28 8.50 -14.02 -2.00
C ASN A 28 7.29 -13.99 -1.05
N LYS A 29 6.52 -15.09 -1.00
CA LYS A 29 5.30 -15.20 -0.18
C LYS A 29 4.23 -14.15 -0.50
N TRP A 30 4.17 -13.68 -1.75
CA TRP A 30 2.96 -13.05 -2.25
C TRP A 30 1.81 -14.06 -2.14
N VAL A 31 0.71 -13.66 -1.48
CA VAL A 31 -0.41 -14.56 -1.21
C VAL A 31 -1.53 -14.35 -2.21
N GLY A 32 -1.69 -13.12 -2.69
CA GLY A 32 -2.72 -12.80 -3.65
C GLY A 32 -3.12 -11.35 -3.67
N CYS A 33 -4.13 -11.06 -4.48
CA CYS A 33 -4.85 -9.79 -4.49
C CYS A 33 -6.34 -10.01 -4.80
N PHE A 34 -7.13 -8.98 -4.50
CA PHE A 34 -8.45 -8.82 -5.08
C PHE A 34 -8.54 -7.51 -5.86
N GLU A 35 -9.43 -7.48 -6.85
CA GLU A 35 -9.81 -6.28 -7.60
C GLU A 35 -11.30 -6.37 -7.93
N LYS A 36 -12.02 -5.24 -7.93
CA LYS A 36 -13.42 -5.23 -8.37
C LYS A 36 -13.53 -5.46 -9.89
N LYS A 37 -14.57 -6.20 -10.32
CA LYS A 37 -14.83 -6.49 -11.75
C LYS A 37 -15.46 -5.34 -12.53
N SER A 38 -16.13 -4.43 -11.82
CA SER A 38 -16.85 -3.32 -12.42
C SER A 38 -15.92 -2.34 -13.11
N SER A 39 -16.43 -1.59 -14.08
CA SER A 39 -15.72 -0.42 -14.60
C SER A 39 -15.35 0.54 -13.48
N PHE A 40 -14.18 1.16 -13.59
CA PHE A 40 -13.71 2.15 -12.62
C PHE A 40 -14.77 3.20 -12.30
N ALA A 41 -14.91 3.46 -11.00
CA ALA A 41 -15.61 4.61 -10.45
C ALA A 41 -14.96 4.93 -9.10
N ILE A 42 -14.89 6.22 -8.76
CA ILE A 42 -14.24 6.70 -7.53
C ILE A 42 -14.82 6.01 -6.28
N SER A 43 -16.14 5.79 -6.24
CA SER A 43 -16.78 5.10 -5.11
C SER A 43 -16.28 3.66 -4.89
N LEU A 44 -15.76 3.00 -5.93
CA LEU A 44 -15.19 1.66 -5.80
C LEU A 44 -13.83 1.65 -5.09
N ILE A 45 -13.12 2.78 -5.09
CA ILE A 45 -11.91 2.98 -4.29
C ILE A 45 -12.29 2.90 -2.80
N ASP A 46 -13.29 3.69 -2.40
CA ASP A 46 -13.79 3.70 -1.02
C ASP A 46 -14.30 2.33 -0.58
N ASP A 47 -15.08 1.66 -1.42
CA ASP A 47 -15.54 0.29 -1.13
C ASP A 47 -14.36 -0.67 -0.87
N SER A 48 -13.31 -0.59 -1.70
CA SER A 48 -12.14 -1.46 -1.60
C SER A 48 -11.34 -1.20 -0.33
N ILE A 49 -11.22 0.08 0.03
CA ILE A 49 -10.62 0.54 1.28
C ILE A 49 -11.41 0.03 2.48
N GLU A 50 -12.74 0.13 2.45
CA GLU A 50 -13.59 -0.33 3.55
C GLU A 50 -13.46 -1.83 3.81
N ILE A 51 -13.31 -2.64 2.76
CA ILE A 51 -13.05 -4.09 2.89
C ILE A 51 -11.80 -4.34 3.73
N VAL A 52 -10.69 -3.68 3.39
CA VAL A 52 -9.41 -3.80 4.13
C VAL A 52 -9.59 -3.30 5.56
N ARG A 53 -10.12 -2.09 5.73
CA ARG A 53 -10.29 -1.46 7.04
C ARG A 53 -11.16 -2.30 7.98
N ASN A 54 -12.27 -2.84 7.47
CA ASN A 54 -13.19 -3.65 8.27
C ASN A 54 -12.54 -4.96 8.70
N PHE A 55 -11.90 -5.69 7.77
CA PHE A 55 -11.25 -6.95 8.08
C PHE A 55 -10.12 -6.78 9.12
N PHE A 56 -9.30 -5.74 8.97
CA PHE A 56 -8.15 -5.49 9.84
C PHE A 56 -8.46 -4.56 11.03
N SER A 57 -9.71 -4.16 11.23
CA SER A 57 -10.11 -3.22 12.28
C SER A 57 -9.61 -3.58 13.69
N PRO A 58 -9.55 -4.85 14.14
CA PRO A 58 -9.04 -5.17 15.48
C PRO A 58 -7.53 -4.91 15.65
N HIS A 59 -6.79 -4.78 14.55
CA HIS A 59 -5.33 -4.61 14.52
C HIS A 59 -4.89 -3.32 13.83
N TRP A 60 -5.83 -2.40 13.54
CA TRP A 60 -5.57 -1.22 12.71
C TRP A 60 -4.47 -0.33 13.30
N ASP A 61 -4.47 -0.14 14.62
CA ASP A 61 -3.48 0.66 15.34
C ASP A 61 -2.05 0.06 15.29
N GLY A 62 -1.93 -1.22 14.91
CA GLY A 62 -0.65 -1.92 14.78
C GLY A 62 0.03 -1.74 13.43
N PHE A 63 -0.61 -1.03 12.48
CA PHE A 63 -0.02 -0.77 11.17
C PHE A 63 0.99 0.38 11.21
N PHE A 64 1.97 0.34 10.32
CA PHE A 64 2.76 1.49 9.87
C PHE A 64 2.86 1.41 8.35
N ALA A 65 3.21 2.50 7.67
CA ALA A 65 3.38 2.49 6.22
C ALA A 65 4.83 2.65 5.78
N LEU A 66 5.22 1.90 4.76
CA LEU A 66 6.43 2.10 3.97
C LEU A 66 6.02 2.67 2.61
N SER A 67 6.54 3.83 2.25
CA SER A 67 6.20 4.51 1.01
C SER A 67 7.44 4.84 0.18
N ALA A 68 7.28 4.86 -1.14
CA ALA A 68 8.20 5.43 -2.10
C ALA A 68 7.35 5.93 -3.27
N LEU A 69 6.87 7.17 -3.14
CA LEU A 69 6.00 7.82 -4.10
C LEU A 69 6.57 9.20 -4.43
N SER A 70 6.30 9.62 -5.65
CA SER A 70 6.62 10.96 -6.14
C SER A 70 5.36 11.62 -6.68
N PHE A 71 5.46 12.89 -7.05
CA PHE A 71 4.37 13.65 -7.61
C PHE A 71 4.74 14.35 -8.93
N ASP A 72 3.74 14.59 -9.77
CA ASP A 72 3.79 15.43 -10.97
C ASP A 72 2.48 16.24 -11.04
N ASP A 73 2.59 17.54 -10.75
CA ASP A 73 1.46 18.45 -10.63
C ASP A 73 0.76 18.72 -11.97
N GLU A 74 1.41 18.45 -13.09
CA GLU A 74 0.87 18.71 -14.43
C GLU A 74 0.13 17.50 -15.01
N ARG A 75 0.21 16.34 -14.35
CA ARG A 75 -0.29 15.07 -14.89
C ARG A 75 -1.78 14.84 -14.66
N GLU A 76 -2.31 15.32 -13.54
CA GLU A 76 -3.76 15.28 -13.29
C GLU A 76 -4.43 16.53 -13.86
N THR A 77 -5.44 16.33 -14.70
CA THR A 77 -6.14 17.42 -15.40
C THR A 77 -7.66 17.29 -15.29
N ASP A 78 -8.17 16.19 -14.74
CA ASP A 78 -9.58 16.02 -14.46
C ASP A 78 -10.00 16.92 -13.29
N GLY A 79 -10.86 17.90 -13.59
CA GLY A 79 -11.31 18.87 -12.60
C GLY A 79 -12.07 18.25 -11.42
N GLY A 80 -12.76 17.12 -11.62
CA GLY A 80 -13.46 16.42 -10.55
C GLY A 80 -12.49 15.70 -9.61
N ILE A 81 -11.44 15.08 -10.16
CA ILE A 81 -10.36 14.47 -9.36
C ILE A 81 -9.59 15.52 -8.57
N LEU A 82 -9.26 16.66 -9.19
CA LEU A 82 -8.59 17.77 -8.52
C LEU A 82 -9.43 18.36 -7.38
N GLU A 83 -10.76 18.48 -7.58
CA GLU A 83 -11.69 18.94 -6.53
C GLU A 83 -11.79 17.93 -5.38
N GLU A 84 -11.88 16.63 -5.68
CA GLU A 84 -12.07 15.58 -4.67
C GLU A 84 -10.79 15.29 -3.86
N TYR A 85 -9.63 15.30 -4.52
CA TYR A 85 -8.39 14.81 -3.93
C TYR A 85 -7.28 15.87 -3.79
N GLY A 86 -7.47 17.09 -4.28
CA GLY A 86 -6.43 18.13 -4.28
C GLY A 86 -5.88 18.44 -2.89
N ASP A 87 -6.75 18.63 -1.90
CA ASP A 87 -6.33 18.89 -0.50
C ASP A 87 -5.54 17.71 0.07
N VAL A 88 -5.95 16.48 -0.25
CA VAL A 88 -5.27 15.26 0.20
C VAL A 88 -3.91 15.12 -0.46
N TYR A 89 -3.81 15.45 -1.74
CA TYR A 89 -2.59 15.42 -2.53
C TYR A 89 -1.56 16.43 -2.01
N ASP A 90 -1.97 17.65 -1.68
CA ASP A 90 -1.10 18.65 -1.08
C ASP A 90 -0.67 18.29 0.35
N ASP A 91 -1.58 17.75 1.17
CA ASP A 91 -1.24 17.23 2.50
C ASP A 91 -0.22 16.08 2.42
N ALA A 92 -0.36 15.18 1.43
CA ALA A 92 0.58 14.09 1.21
C ALA A 92 2.00 14.58 0.84
N LYS A 93 2.13 15.71 0.12
CA LYS A 93 3.42 16.37 -0.13
C LYS A 93 4.01 16.95 1.16
N VAL A 94 3.19 17.67 1.94
CA VAL A 94 3.61 18.29 3.21
C VAL A 94 4.08 17.24 4.22
N ASN A 95 3.38 16.10 4.28
CA ASN A 95 3.69 14.98 5.17
C ASN A 95 4.70 13.98 4.58
N ASN A 96 5.33 14.32 3.45
CA ASN A 96 6.44 13.58 2.84
C ASN A 96 6.09 12.13 2.44
N TYR A 97 4.80 11.87 2.17
CA TYR A 97 4.35 10.68 1.46
C TYR A 97 4.72 10.78 -0.02
N LEU A 98 4.52 11.97 -0.60
CA LEU A 98 4.92 12.29 -1.97
C LEU A 98 6.18 13.15 -1.95
N LYS A 99 7.26 12.64 -2.53
CA LYS A 99 8.53 13.38 -2.68
C LYS A 99 8.63 14.04 -4.06
N PRO A 100 9.42 15.11 -4.21
CA PRO A 100 9.76 15.61 -5.54
C PRO A 100 10.41 14.52 -6.39
N LEU A 101 10.11 14.52 -7.70
CA LEU A 101 10.72 13.57 -8.62
C LEU A 101 12.22 13.85 -8.71
N SER A 102 13.00 12.79 -8.54
CA SER A 102 14.46 12.80 -8.68
C SER A 102 14.86 11.86 -9.81
N ASP A 103 15.99 12.14 -10.46
CA ASP A 103 16.53 11.33 -11.57
C ASP A 103 16.61 9.83 -11.21
N ASP A 104 17.08 9.50 -10.01
CA ASP A 104 17.15 8.10 -9.55
C ASP A 104 15.76 7.46 -9.42
N PHE A 105 14.78 8.20 -8.88
CA PHE A 105 13.41 7.67 -8.77
C PHE A 105 12.76 7.52 -10.15
N GLU A 106 13.02 8.46 -11.07
CA GLU A 106 12.57 8.38 -12.45
C GLU A 106 13.16 7.16 -13.17
N SER A 107 14.47 6.93 -13.10
CA SER A 107 15.11 5.72 -13.63
C SER A 107 14.56 4.43 -13.01
N TYR A 108 14.18 4.44 -11.73
CA TYR A 108 13.46 3.31 -11.11
C TYR A 108 12.07 3.09 -11.73
N LEU A 109 11.29 4.14 -11.97
CA LEU A 109 9.98 4.04 -12.62
C LEU A 109 10.08 3.43 -14.03
N TYR A 110 11.18 3.70 -14.74
CA TYR A 110 11.49 3.09 -16.04
C TYR A 110 12.13 1.69 -15.95
N GLY A 111 12.37 1.18 -14.74
CA GLY A 111 12.97 -0.14 -14.50
C GLY A 111 14.46 -0.23 -14.83
N GLU A 112 15.14 0.92 -14.94
CA GLU A 112 16.57 0.98 -15.28
C GLU A 112 17.45 0.67 -14.06
N ILE A 113 16.99 1.07 -12.87
CA ILE A 113 17.67 0.83 -11.60
C ILE A 113 16.72 0.25 -10.53
N PRO A 114 17.24 -0.44 -9.50
CA PRO A 114 16.45 -0.81 -8.33
C PRO A 114 15.97 0.42 -7.55
N LEU A 115 14.89 0.26 -6.76
CA LEU A 115 14.35 1.33 -5.92
C LEU A 115 15.44 1.90 -4.98
N PRO A 116 15.74 3.21 -5.06
CA PRO A 116 16.71 3.84 -4.16
C PRO A 116 16.21 3.87 -2.72
N ALA A 117 17.06 3.50 -1.77
CA ALA A 117 16.71 3.55 -0.35
C ALA A 117 16.40 4.98 0.15
N SER A 118 16.99 6.00 -0.48
CA SER A 118 16.71 7.42 -0.21
C SER A 118 15.28 7.84 -0.56
N SER A 119 14.64 7.13 -1.50
CA SER A 119 13.25 7.37 -1.89
C SER A 119 12.26 6.85 -0.85
N LEU A 120 12.65 5.90 0.01
CA LEU A 120 11.79 5.32 1.03
C LEU A 120 11.46 6.31 2.17
N SER A 121 10.23 6.21 2.67
CA SER A 121 9.77 6.86 3.90
C SER A 121 9.00 5.86 4.77
N LEU A 122 9.04 6.08 6.09
CA LEU A 122 8.25 5.33 7.07
C LEU A 122 7.26 6.28 7.75
N HIS A 123 6.03 5.82 7.89
CA HIS A 123 4.89 6.60 8.38
C HIS A 123 4.16 5.81 9.46
N PHE A 124 3.67 6.50 10.50
CA PHE A 124 3.06 5.89 11.69
C PHE A 124 1.72 6.54 12.06
N ASP A 125 1.11 7.22 11.09
CA ASP A 125 -0.12 7.99 11.16
C ASP A 125 -1.23 7.24 10.41
N ASN A 126 -1.72 6.17 11.03
CA ASN A 126 -2.61 5.20 10.41
C ASN A 126 -3.92 5.82 9.90
N ASP A 127 -4.33 6.95 10.48
CA ASP A 127 -5.48 7.73 10.05
C ASP A 127 -5.31 8.26 8.60
N ASN A 128 -4.08 8.53 8.16
CA ASN A 128 -3.78 9.05 6.83
C ASN A 128 -3.56 7.96 5.78
N PHE A 129 -3.32 6.71 6.16
CA PHE A 129 -3.03 5.65 5.17
C PHE A 129 -4.17 5.46 4.17
N ILE A 130 -5.40 5.66 4.63
CA ILE A 130 -6.59 5.58 3.79
C ILE A 130 -6.58 6.66 2.69
N ASN A 131 -6.23 7.88 3.07
CA ASN A 131 -6.12 9.00 2.15
C ASN A 131 -5.02 8.77 1.11
N ILE A 132 -3.90 8.19 1.51
CA ILE A 132 -2.82 7.84 0.58
C ILE A 132 -3.24 6.71 -0.38
N CYS A 133 -3.98 5.70 0.10
CA CYS A 133 -4.55 4.67 -0.78
C CYS A 133 -5.49 5.29 -1.83
N ARG A 134 -6.35 6.25 -1.43
CA ARG A 134 -7.23 6.97 -2.38
C ARG A 134 -6.44 7.69 -3.46
N LEU A 135 -5.40 8.41 -3.06
CA LEU A 135 -4.54 9.14 -3.99
C LEU A 135 -3.89 8.21 -5.01
N ILE A 136 -3.28 7.11 -4.54
CA ILE A 136 -2.59 6.16 -5.43
C ILE A 136 -3.57 5.52 -6.43
N MET A 137 -4.77 5.22 -5.97
CA MET A 137 -5.80 4.54 -6.78
C MET A 137 -6.58 5.47 -7.71
N GLY A 138 -6.59 6.77 -7.45
CA GLY A 138 -7.55 7.69 -8.07
C GLY A 138 -6.98 9.00 -8.60
N HIS A 139 -5.71 9.35 -8.34
CA HIS A 139 -5.14 10.63 -8.73
C HIS A 139 -3.92 10.46 -9.65
N GLY A 140 -4.05 10.88 -10.91
CA GLY A 140 -3.04 10.69 -11.95
C GLY A 140 -1.69 11.38 -11.70
N GLY A 141 -1.67 12.39 -10.81
CA GLY A 141 -0.46 13.09 -10.38
C GLY A 141 0.46 12.29 -9.46
N VAL A 142 0.02 11.15 -8.91
CA VAL A 142 0.89 10.29 -8.08
C VAL A 142 1.76 9.41 -8.97
N LEU A 143 3.06 9.43 -8.71
CA LEU A 143 4.06 8.64 -9.43
C LEU A 143 4.59 7.50 -8.55
N GLY A 144 4.60 6.30 -9.12
CA GLY A 144 5.01 5.08 -8.43
C GLY A 144 3.85 4.37 -7.72
N GLN A 145 4.16 3.19 -7.16
CA GLN A 145 3.16 2.28 -6.58
C GLN A 145 3.59 1.72 -5.21
N VAL A 146 4.76 2.11 -4.70
CA VAL A 146 5.30 1.56 -3.47
C VAL A 146 4.62 2.24 -2.29
N PHE A 147 3.55 1.63 -1.80
CA PHE A 147 2.90 1.99 -0.56
C PHE A 147 2.38 0.72 0.13
N PHE A 148 3.06 0.32 1.20
CA PHE A 148 2.73 -0.86 1.98
C PHE A 148 2.27 -0.46 3.37
N MET A 149 1.06 -0.85 3.74
CA MET A 149 0.60 -0.88 5.12
C MET A 149 1.06 -2.20 5.74
N ILE A 150 1.93 -2.12 6.75
CA ILE A 150 2.64 -3.26 7.33
C ILE A 150 2.21 -3.45 8.77
N ASN A 151 1.87 -4.68 9.13
CA ASN A 151 1.57 -5.06 10.51
C ASN A 151 2.50 -6.21 10.95
N LEU A 152 3.34 -5.96 11.95
CA LEU A 152 4.33 -6.93 12.43
C LEU A 152 3.75 -7.99 13.36
N GLU A 153 2.64 -7.71 14.04
CA GLU A 153 1.91 -8.70 14.85
C GLU A 153 1.30 -9.76 13.95
N LEU A 154 0.61 -9.31 12.90
CA LEU A 154 0.01 -10.17 11.87
C LEU A 154 1.02 -10.68 10.84
N LYS A 155 2.23 -10.13 10.81
CA LYS A 155 3.33 -10.45 9.90
C LYS A 155 2.91 -10.40 8.43
N LEU A 156 2.30 -9.30 8.02
CA LEU A 156 1.81 -9.11 6.66
C LEU A 156 2.02 -7.67 6.18
N ALA A 157 2.01 -7.50 4.87
CA ALA A 157 1.96 -6.21 4.19
C ALA A 157 0.78 -6.19 3.21
N ILE A 158 0.07 -5.06 3.19
CA ILE A 158 -1.09 -4.81 2.32
C ILE A 158 -0.75 -3.59 1.46
N TYR A 159 -1.11 -3.61 0.18
CA TYR A 159 -0.81 -2.52 -0.75
C TYR A 159 -1.96 -2.29 -1.72
N PRO A 160 -2.21 -1.04 -2.16
CA PRO A 160 -3.09 -0.73 -3.28
C PRO A 160 -2.73 -1.55 -4.53
N HIS A 161 -3.69 -2.25 -5.11
CA HIS A 161 -3.47 -3.06 -6.31
C HIS A 161 -4.44 -2.64 -7.42
N GLY A 162 -3.87 -2.12 -8.51
CA GLY A 162 -4.65 -1.48 -9.56
C GLY A 162 -5.39 -0.26 -9.02
N ASP A 163 -6.54 0.04 -9.62
CA ASP A 163 -7.31 1.23 -9.28
C ASP A 163 -8.37 0.95 -8.21
N ILE A 164 -8.78 -0.31 -8.01
CA ILE A 164 -9.95 -0.71 -7.22
C ILE A 164 -9.75 -2.04 -6.49
N GLY A 165 -8.56 -2.24 -5.92
CA GLY A 165 -8.16 -3.51 -5.33
C GLY A 165 -7.03 -3.40 -4.33
N PHE A 166 -6.76 -4.50 -3.63
CA PHE A 166 -5.61 -4.60 -2.73
C PHE A 166 -4.92 -5.95 -2.87
N GLY A 167 -3.60 -5.91 -2.79
CA GLY A 167 -2.76 -7.10 -2.68
C GLY A 167 -2.24 -7.29 -1.26
N ILE A 168 -1.87 -8.54 -0.96
CA ILE A 168 -1.38 -8.92 0.36
C ILE A 168 -0.19 -9.88 0.24
N ILE A 169 0.83 -9.63 1.05
CA ILE A 169 2.07 -10.40 1.13
C ILE A 169 2.22 -10.89 2.57
N SER A 170 2.47 -12.19 2.73
CA SER A 170 2.85 -12.74 4.04
C SER A 170 4.32 -12.47 4.28
N LEU A 171 4.63 -11.88 5.42
CA LEU A 171 6.00 -11.65 5.87
C LEU A 171 6.46 -12.80 6.79
N GLY A 172 5.51 -13.53 7.39
CA GLY A 172 5.76 -14.70 8.25
C GLY A 172 5.89 -16.02 7.48
N GLU A 173 6.17 -17.13 8.17
CA GLU A 173 6.05 -18.48 7.59
C GLU A 173 4.59 -18.93 7.44
N ASP A 174 3.73 -18.45 8.33
CA ASP A 174 2.30 -18.70 8.32
C ASP A 174 1.58 -17.58 7.55
N ASP A 175 0.79 -17.95 6.54
CA ASP A 175 0.00 -17.06 5.71
C ASP A 175 -1.52 -17.18 5.97
N ALA A 176 -1.93 -17.84 7.06
CA ALA A 176 -3.33 -18.12 7.36
C ALA A 176 -4.19 -16.85 7.43
N VAL A 177 -3.69 -15.76 8.04
CA VAL A 177 -4.41 -14.47 8.11
C VAL A 177 -4.59 -13.88 6.71
N CYS A 178 -3.55 -13.92 5.88
CA CYS A 178 -3.59 -13.40 4.50
C CYS A 178 -4.58 -14.20 3.64
N LYS A 179 -4.56 -15.53 3.75
CA LYS A 179 -5.53 -16.40 3.08
C LYS A 179 -6.94 -16.19 3.61
N SER A 180 -7.11 -16.05 4.93
CA SER A 180 -8.42 -15.77 5.53
C SER A 180 -9.02 -14.46 5.00
N PHE A 181 -8.18 -13.44 4.79
CA PHE A 181 -8.61 -12.19 4.18
C PHE A 181 -9.15 -12.42 2.76
N LEU A 182 -8.36 -13.01 1.86
CA LEU A 182 -8.80 -13.24 0.47
C LEU A 182 -9.98 -14.21 0.40
N ASN A 183 -9.98 -15.26 1.22
CA ASN A 183 -11.07 -16.22 1.31
C ASN A 183 -12.38 -15.59 1.80
N SER A 184 -12.33 -14.51 2.60
CA SER A 184 -13.54 -13.81 3.03
C SER A 184 -14.28 -13.13 1.88
N LEU A 185 -13.61 -12.93 0.74
CA LEU A 185 -14.16 -12.35 -0.48
C LEU A 185 -14.61 -13.41 -1.50
N ILE A 186 -14.21 -14.68 -1.31
CA ILE A 186 -14.58 -15.77 -2.21
C ILE A 186 -16.09 -16.01 -2.15
N GLY A 187 -16.71 -16.16 -3.33
CA GLY A 187 -18.14 -16.35 -3.48
C GLY A 187 -18.93 -15.05 -3.63
N ASN A 188 -18.27 -13.89 -3.54
CA ASN A 188 -18.82 -12.65 -4.04
C ASN A 188 -18.41 -12.45 -5.51
N ASP A 189 -19.40 -12.41 -6.39
CA ASP A 189 -19.19 -12.29 -7.83
C ASP A 189 -18.65 -10.91 -8.26
N ASP A 190 -18.61 -9.92 -7.38
CA ASP A 190 -18.11 -8.57 -7.65
C ASP A 190 -16.58 -8.50 -7.75
N PHE A 191 -15.86 -9.53 -7.28
CA PHE A 191 -14.39 -9.53 -7.21
C PHE A 191 -13.73 -10.52 -8.16
N ASN A 192 -12.62 -10.08 -8.75
CA ASN A 192 -11.56 -10.93 -9.25
C ASN A 192 -10.58 -11.18 -8.10
N ILE A 193 -10.30 -12.44 -7.80
CA ILE A 193 -9.34 -12.83 -6.76
C ILE A 193 -8.25 -13.66 -7.43
N LEU A 194 -7.00 -13.25 -7.22
CA LEU A 194 -5.81 -13.96 -7.69
C LEU A 194 -5.02 -14.41 -6.47
N MET A 195 -4.64 -15.68 -6.43
CA MET A 195 -3.84 -16.31 -5.36
C MET A 195 -2.78 -17.21 -5.97
#